data_AF-A0A8J7E325-F1
#
_entry.id   AF-A0A8J7E325-F1
#
_cell.length_a   1.000
_cell.length_b   1.000
_cell.length_c   1.000
_cell.angle_alpha   90.00
_cell.angle_beta   90.00
_cell.angle_gamma   90.00
#
_symmetry.space_group_name_H-M   'P 1'
#
loop_
_entity.id
_entity.type
_entity.pdbx_description
1 polymer ?
#
loop_
_entity_poly.entity_id
_entity_poly.type
_entity_poly.pdbx_seq_one_letter_code
_entity_poly.pdbx_strand_id
1 'polypeptide(L)'
;MVVGAVTPSRADPSATCASAGANENGIIEAACCPTEVLSTYWPERSQSLDQTLCQLLVFPTANLASADEFSRSIVDGSLSSDSRRASAETMTLPSLWWNRDSLTNHLGGRRLVQSWISYQIKDSADSVIDVLINPQIWSVLTYNERFAALNQFGTAARTFGYNLRFFQGNSHSSRLVGLYACDFAPSPEATASAPLTVNTCSANLDITQIGQIQRNLVAEIAQRQQTPAASDQTVAADGGL
;
A
#
# COMPACT_ATOMS: atom_id res chain seq x y z
N MET A 1 9.67 -32.65 14.07
CA MET A 1 10.21 -32.04 12.84
C MET A 1 9.73 -30.60 12.85
N VAL A 2 10.59 -29.68 13.31
CA VAL A 2 10.24 -28.26 13.54
C VAL A 2 10.62 -27.50 12.29
N VAL A 3 9.62 -26.97 11.58
CA VAL A 3 9.84 -26.11 10.41
C VAL A 3 10.03 -24.69 10.93
N GLY A 4 11.27 -24.20 10.87
CA GLY A 4 11.61 -22.82 11.24
C GLY A 4 11.05 -21.85 10.20
N ALA A 5 10.21 -20.92 10.64
CA ALA A 5 9.78 -19.79 9.83
C ALA A 5 10.92 -18.75 9.77
N VAL A 6 11.47 -18.54 8.58
CA VAL A 6 12.42 -17.46 8.31
C VAL A 6 11.61 -16.18 8.16
N THR A 7 11.69 -15.28 9.13
CA THR A 7 11.19 -13.90 8.99
C THR A 7 12.17 -13.08 8.16
N PRO A 8 11.74 -12.40 7.08
CA PRO A 8 12.61 -11.46 6.40
C PRO A 8 12.83 -10.23 7.29
N SER A 9 14.09 -9.91 7.55
CA SER A 9 14.50 -8.65 8.16
C SER A 9 14.13 -7.51 7.21
N ARG A 10 13.54 -6.43 7.72
CA ARG A 10 13.30 -5.18 6.99
C ARG A 10 14.64 -4.69 6.43
N ALA A 11 14.88 -4.92 5.14
CA ALA A 11 16.08 -4.44 4.48
C ALA A 11 16.03 -2.91 4.43
N ASP A 12 17.18 -2.27 4.57
CA ASP A 12 17.33 -0.83 4.50
C ASP A 12 16.97 -0.38 3.06
N PRO A 13 15.83 0.29 2.82
CA PRO A 13 15.27 0.48 1.48
C PRO A 13 16.11 1.41 0.59
N SER A 14 17.05 2.15 1.19
CA SER A 14 17.89 3.12 0.48
C SER A 14 19.06 2.50 -0.29
N ALA A 15 19.47 1.27 0.03
CA ALA A 15 20.68 0.66 -0.56
C ALA A 15 20.43 -0.09 -1.88
N THR A 16 19.18 -0.47 -2.19
CA THR A 16 18.85 -1.34 -3.34
C THR A 16 18.54 -0.58 -4.64
N CYS A 17 18.34 0.74 -4.58
CA CYS A 17 17.96 1.54 -5.76
C CYS A 17 19.05 1.62 -6.85
N ALA A 18 20.31 1.33 -6.53
CA ALA A 18 21.44 1.50 -7.45
C ALA A 18 21.61 0.35 -8.45
N SER A 19 20.94 -0.79 -8.28
CA SER A 19 21.13 -1.97 -9.13
C SER A 19 19.85 -2.68 -9.58
N ALA A 20 18.68 -2.27 -9.09
CA ALA A 20 17.42 -2.86 -9.50
C ALA A 20 16.88 -2.18 -10.77
N GLY A 21 17.39 -2.61 -11.92
CA GLY A 21 16.65 -2.44 -13.17
C GLY A 21 15.28 -3.10 -13.03
N ALA A 22 14.26 -2.53 -13.69
CA ALA A 22 12.93 -3.14 -13.76
C ALA A 22 13.08 -4.64 -14.07
N ASN A 23 12.45 -5.50 -13.28
CA ASN A 23 12.23 -6.86 -13.76
C ASN A 23 11.38 -6.78 -15.05
N GLU A 24 11.54 -7.76 -15.95
CA GLU A 24 11.00 -7.77 -17.33
C GLU A 24 9.47 -7.54 -17.46
N ASN A 25 8.78 -7.38 -16.34
CA ASN A 25 7.33 -7.38 -16.20
C ASN A 25 6.73 -6.02 -15.81
N GLY A 26 7.53 -4.95 -15.69
CA GLY A 26 6.99 -3.60 -15.43
C GLY A 26 6.51 -3.34 -14.00
N ILE A 27 6.83 -4.24 -13.06
CA ILE A 27 6.55 -4.05 -11.64
C ILE A 27 7.63 -3.12 -11.08
N ILE A 28 7.20 -1.99 -10.55
CA ILE A 28 8.07 -1.07 -9.85
C ILE A 28 8.38 -1.70 -8.49
N GLU A 29 9.63 -2.06 -8.24
CA GLU A 29 10.05 -2.44 -6.89
C GLU A 29 9.68 -1.31 -5.93
N ALA A 30 8.90 -1.63 -4.90
CA ALA A 30 8.47 -0.66 -3.89
C ALA A 30 9.64 0.08 -3.22
N ALA A 31 10.85 -0.48 -3.29
CA ALA A 31 12.09 0.12 -2.80
C ALA A 31 12.51 1.39 -3.58
N CYS A 32 12.15 1.51 -4.86
CA CYS A 32 12.59 2.59 -5.77
C CYS A 32 11.66 3.81 -5.80
N CYS A 33 10.80 3.97 -4.80
CA CYS A 33 9.78 4.99 -4.84
C CYS A 33 10.37 6.41 -4.68
N PRO A 34 10.14 7.34 -5.63
CA PRO A 34 10.74 8.67 -5.58
C PRO A 34 10.00 9.55 -4.56
N THR A 35 10.36 9.39 -3.29
CA THR A 35 9.69 10.09 -2.17
C THR A 35 9.77 11.62 -2.28
N GLU A 36 10.73 12.14 -3.04
CA GLU A 36 10.84 13.58 -3.35
C GLU A 36 9.61 14.13 -4.08
N VAL A 37 8.90 13.28 -4.84
CA VAL A 37 7.64 13.68 -5.46
C VAL A 37 6.60 13.97 -4.38
N LEU A 38 6.59 13.20 -3.28
CA LEU A 38 5.61 13.34 -2.20
C LEU A 38 5.86 14.57 -1.33
N SER A 39 7.11 14.97 -1.11
CA SER A 39 7.44 16.12 -0.26
C SER A 39 6.85 17.44 -0.79
N THR A 40 6.59 17.53 -2.09
CA THR A 40 5.90 18.67 -2.72
C THR A 40 4.43 18.77 -2.28
N TYR A 41 3.80 17.64 -1.97
CA TYR A 41 2.40 17.58 -1.55
C TYR A 41 2.25 17.54 -0.03
N TRP A 42 3.22 16.95 0.68
CA TRP A 42 3.15 16.66 2.10
C TRP A 42 4.51 16.84 2.80
N PRO A 43 4.95 18.10 3.04
CA PRO A 43 6.33 18.40 3.45
C PRO A 43 6.68 18.05 4.91
N GLU A 44 5.70 17.85 5.79
CA GLU A 44 5.92 17.67 7.23
C GLU A 44 5.92 16.20 7.69
N ARG A 45 5.96 15.24 6.76
CA ARG A 45 5.86 13.82 7.12
C ARG A 45 7.22 13.17 7.34
N SER A 46 7.21 12.10 8.13
CA SER A 46 8.38 11.25 8.33
C SER A 46 8.71 10.47 7.07
N GLN A 47 10.00 10.26 6.81
CA GLN A 47 10.50 9.51 5.66
C GLN A 47 9.91 8.08 5.56
N SER A 48 9.74 7.40 6.70
CA SER A 48 9.11 6.05 6.76
C SER A 48 7.70 6.06 6.18
N LEU A 49 6.87 7.01 6.62
CA LEU A 49 5.50 7.17 6.16
C LEU A 49 5.41 7.57 4.68
N ASP A 50 6.34 8.41 4.20
CA ASP A 50 6.41 8.75 2.78
C ASP A 50 6.76 7.54 1.92
N GLN A 51 7.68 6.68 2.37
CA GLN A 51 7.97 5.42 1.66
C GLN A 51 6.72 4.55 1.54
N THR A 52 6.03 4.31 2.67
CA THR A 52 4.79 3.51 2.70
C THR A 52 3.73 4.11 1.79
N LEU A 53 3.50 5.42 1.83
CA LEU A 53 2.50 6.08 0.98
C LEU A 53 2.87 5.98 -0.50
N CYS A 54 4.13 6.21 -0.83
CA CYS A 54 4.62 6.14 -2.19
C CYS A 54 4.34 4.75 -2.78
N GLN A 55 4.71 3.70 -2.03
CA GLN A 55 4.42 2.33 -2.40
C GLN A 55 2.91 2.07 -2.56
N LEU A 56 2.08 2.48 -1.60
CA LEU A 56 0.63 2.25 -1.66
C LEU A 56 -0.04 2.96 -2.85
N LEU A 57 0.54 4.07 -3.31
CA LEU A 57 0.06 4.84 -4.46
C LEU A 57 0.40 4.17 -5.80
N VAL A 58 1.55 3.50 -5.92
CA VAL A 58 1.99 2.85 -7.15
C VAL A 58 1.64 1.36 -7.22
N PHE A 59 1.42 0.70 -6.08
CA PHE A 59 1.18 -0.73 -6.02
C PHE A 59 -0.13 -1.12 -6.74
N PRO A 60 -0.11 -2.12 -7.65
CA PRO A 60 -1.29 -2.56 -8.37
C PRO A 60 -2.36 -3.13 -7.43
N THR A 61 -3.61 -3.21 -7.89
CA THR A 61 -4.72 -3.75 -7.10
C THR A 61 -5.29 -4.97 -7.81
N ALA A 62 -5.80 -5.95 -7.06
CA ALA A 62 -6.49 -7.10 -7.64
C ALA A 62 -7.76 -6.73 -8.44
N ASN A 63 -8.30 -5.52 -8.21
CA ASN A 63 -9.45 -4.96 -8.91
C ASN A 63 -9.05 -4.20 -10.20
N LEU A 64 -7.77 -4.24 -10.59
CA LEU A 64 -7.27 -3.79 -11.88
C LEU A 64 -7.00 -5.00 -12.77
N ALA A 65 -6.91 -4.76 -14.09
CA ALA A 65 -6.73 -5.79 -15.11
C ALA A 65 -5.40 -6.59 -15.03
N SER A 66 -4.54 -6.33 -14.04
CA SER A 66 -3.22 -6.94 -13.85
C SER A 66 -3.21 -8.02 -12.75
N ALA A 67 -4.26 -8.83 -12.66
CA ALA A 67 -4.42 -9.87 -11.62
C ALA A 67 -3.22 -10.83 -11.49
N ASP A 68 -2.57 -11.17 -12.60
CA ASP A 68 -1.38 -12.04 -12.62
C ASP A 68 -0.16 -11.36 -12.00
N GLU A 69 0.03 -10.08 -12.26
CA GLU A 69 1.13 -9.26 -11.75
C GLU A 69 0.94 -8.97 -10.26
N PHE A 70 -0.29 -8.63 -9.86
CA PHE A 70 -0.70 -8.49 -8.47
C PHE A 70 -0.38 -9.76 -7.68
N SER A 71 -0.77 -10.93 -8.20
CA SER A 71 -0.56 -12.21 -7.51
C SER A 71 0.92 -12.53 -7.29
N ARG A 72 1.80 -12.14 -8.23
CA ARG A 72 3.25 -12.32 -8.09
C ARG A 72 3.88 -11.38 -7.06
N SER A 73 3.27 -10.21 -6.84
CA SER A 73 3.82 -9.13 -6.00
C SER A 73 3.37 -9.19 -4.53
N ILE A 74 2.45 -10.10 -4.20
CA ILE A 74 2.00 -10.33 -2.83
C ILE A 74 2.62 -11.59 -2.24
N VAL A 75 2.74 -11.65 -0.91
CA VAL A 75 3.25 -12.82 -0.18
C VAL A 75 2.29 -13.99 -0.39
N ASP A 76 2.84 -15.16 -0.73
CA ASP A 76 2.05 -16.35 -1.04
C ASP A 76 1.17 -16.74 0.16
N GLY A 77 -0.13 -16.95 -0.08
CA GLY A 77 -1.10 -17.27 0.95
C GLY A 77 -1.58 -16.07 1.81
N SER A 78 -1.03 -14.86 1.62
CA SER A 78 -1.47 -13.67 2.35
C SER A 78 -2.83 -13.12 1.89
N LEU A 79 -3.26 -13.46 0.67
CA LEU A 79 -4.52 -12.97 0.12
C LEU A 79 -5.73 -13.54 0.87
N SER A 80 -6.56 -12.62 1.38
CA SER A 80 -7.82 -12.92 2.06
C SER A 80 -8.91 -11.98 1.56
N SER A 81 -10.16 -12.44 1.54
CA SER A 81 -11.31 -11.68 1.01
C SER A 81 -12.51 -11.77 1.93
N ASP A 82 -13.37 -10.76 1.87
CA ASP A 82 -14.63 -10.69 2.61
C ASP A 82 -15.63 -11.81 2.28
N SER A 83 -15.43 -12.49 1.15
CA SER A 83 -16.19 -13.68 0.74
C SER A 83 -15.88 -14.94 1.56
N ARG A 84 -14.75 -14.99 2.30
CA ARG A 84 -14.55 -16.02 3.31
C ARG A 84 -15.56 -15.76 4.43
N ARG A 85 -16.53 -16.67 4.59
CA ARG A 85 -17.63 -16.48 5.54
C ARG A 85 -17.09 -16.26 6.94
N ALA A 86 -17.70 -15.30 7.64
CA ALA A 86 -17.59 -15.19 9.09
C ALA A 86 -18.05 -16.51 9.68
N SER A 87 -17.17 -17.23 10.37
CA SER A 87 -17.59 -18.29 11.27
C SER A 87 -17.05 -17.99 12.66
N ALA A 88 -17.67 -18.59 13.68
CA ALA A 88 -17.18 -18.51 15.06
C ALA A 88 -15.75 -19.08 15.20
N GLU A 89 -15.30 -19.85 14.20
CA GLU A 89 -14.05 -20.62 14.21
C GLU A 89 -13.00 -20.05 13.23
N THR A 90 -13.43 -19.31 12.21
CA THR A 90 -12.58 -18.72 11.16
C THR A 90 -13.10 -17.32 10.80
N MET A 91 -12.30 -16.31 11.13
CA MET A 91 -12.58 -14.92 10.77
C MET A 91 -11.59 -14.47 9.71
N THR A 92 -12.05 -13.81 8.64
CA THR A 92 -11.18 -13.17 7.66
C THR A 92 -10.38 -12.10 8.39
N LEU A 93 -9.08 -12.31 8.59
CA LEU A 93 -8.22 -11.29 9.20
C LEU A 93 -7.70 -10.33 8.12
N PRO A 94 -7.80 -9.01 8.33
CA PRO A 94 -8.57 -8.32 9.37
C PRO A 94 -10.08 -8.27 9.03
N SER A 95 -10.94 -8.45 10.03
CA SER A 95 -12.39 -8.39 9.80
C SER A 95 -12.88 -6.96 9.88
N LEU A 96 -13.31 -6.43 8.74
CA LEU A 96 -13.93 -5.11 8.66
C LEU A 96 -15.46 -5.17 8.80
N TRP A 97 -16.05 -6.34 9.09
CA TRP A 97 -17.50 -6.51 9.17
C TRP A 97 -18.14 -5.61 10.22
N TRP A 98 -17.57 -5.57 11.42
CA TRP A 98 -18.11 -4.71 12.48
C TRP A 98 -18.00 -3.23 12.13
N ASN A 99 -16.90 -2.81 11.50
CA ASN A 99 -16.72 -1.42 11.07
C ASN A 99 -17.73 -1.02 10.00
N ARG A 100 -17.97 -1.89 9.01
CA ARG A 100 -19.02 -1.71 8.01
C ARG A 100 -20.41 -1.66 8.66
N ASP A 101 -20.69 -2.55 9.61
CA ASP A 101 -22.02 -2.69 10.20
C ASP A 101 -22.31 -1.64 11.27
N SER A 102 -21.28 -1.02 11.84
CA SER A 102 -21.38 0.10 12.78
C SER A 102 -21.37 1.48 12.12
N LEU A 103 -21.15 1.57 10.81
CA LEU A 103 -21.33 2.83 10.08
C LEU A 103 -22.77 3.33 10.28
N THR A 104 -22.91 4.61 10.59
CA THR A 104 -24.22 5.24 10.69
C THR A 104 -24.93 5.20 9.33
N ASN A 105 -26.27 5.14 9.34
CA ASN A 105 -27.06 5.13 8.10
C ASN A 105 -26.77 6.35 7.21
N HIS A 106 -26.45 7.48 7.82
CA HIS A 106 -26.06 8.71 7.12
C HIS A 106 -24.77 8.54 6.31
N LEU A 107 -23.80 7.76 6.79
CA LEU A 107 -22.58 7.42 6.05
C LEU A 107 -22.78 6.28 5.04
N GLY A 108 -24.03 5.87 4.80
CA GLY A 108 -24.39 4.76 3.92
C GLY A 108 -24.49 3.39 4.60
N GLY A 109 -24.19 3.32 5.90
CA GLY A 109 -24.24 2.08 6.69
C GLY A 109 -23.57 0.90 6.00
N ARG A 110 -24.22 -0.26 6.07
CA ARG A 110 -23.73 -1.52 5.47
C ARG A 110 -23.54 -1.47 3.96
N ARG A 111 -24.14 -0.50 3.28
CA ARG A 111 -24.16 -0.42 1.81
C ARG A 111 -22.97 0.34 1.23
N LEU A 112 -22.23 1.10 2.06
CA LEU A 112 -21.06 1.85 1.61
C LEU A 112 -19.97 0.93 1.09
N VAL A 113 -19.70 -0.18 1.78
CA VAL A 113 -18.65 -1.14 1.41
C VAL A 113 -19.26 -2.26 0.57
N GLN A 114 -18.75 -2.45 -0.64
CA GLN A 114 -19.15 -3.53 -1.54
C GLN A 114 -18.38 -4.82 -1.26
N SER A 115 -17.07 -4.71 -1.09
CA SER A 115 -16.17 -5.81 -0.74
C SER A 115 -14.83 -5.29 -0.21
N TRP A 116 -13.99 -6.17 0.32
CA TRP A 116 -12.57 -5.88 0.57
C TRP A 116 -11.72 -7.12 0.43
N ILE A 117 -10.44 -6.88 0.17
CA ILE A 117 -9.37 -7.87 0.23
C ILE A 117 -8.26 -7.37 1.15
N SER A 118 -7.54 -8.31 1.75
CA SER A 118 -6.29 -8.04 2.47
C SER A 118 -5.17 -8.90 1.92
N TYR A 119 -3.95 -8.38 1.95
CA TYR A 119 -2.75 -9.06 1.48
C TYR A 119 -1.50 -8.37 2.06
N GLN A 120 -0.34 -9.01 1.89
CA GLN A 120 0.94 -8.43 2.24
C GLN A 120 1.80 -8.25 0.99
N ILE A 121 2.42 -7.09 0.83
CA ILE A 121 3.30 -6.79 -0.31
C ILE A 121 4.67 -7.44 -0.07
N LYS A 122 5.20 -8.18 -1.07
CA LYS A 122 6.47 -8.91 -0.95
C LYS A 122 7.64 -7.99 -0.61
N ASP A 123 7.77 -6.87 -1.32
CA ASP A 123 8.99 -6.05 -1.28
C ASP A 123 9.15 -5.24 0.02
N SER A 124 8.05 -4.81 0.65
CA SER A 124 8.11 -4.00 1.87
C SER A 124 7.61 -4.72 3.12
N ALA A 125 7.01 -5.89 2.96
CA ALA A 125 6.24 -6.58 3.99
C ALA A 125 5.04 -5.76 4.55
N ASP A 126 4.62 -4.67 3.89
CA ASP A 126 3.45 -3.90 4.30
C ASP A 126 2.17 -4.72 4.11
N SER A 127 1.36 -4.74 5.16
CA SER A 127 0.03 -5.32 5.14
C SER A 127 -0.98 -4.27 4.71
N VAL A 128 -1.83 -4.60 3.73
CA VAL A 128 -2.75 -3.65 3.09
C VAL A 128 -4.15 -4.25 3.00
N ILE A 129 -5.15 -3.39 3.19
CA ILE A 129 -6.56 -3.68 2.90
C ILE A 129 -7.02 -2.76 1.78
N ASP A 130 -7.52 -3.37 0.71
CA ASP A 130 -8.23 -2.65 -0.34
C ASP A 130 -9.73 -2.81 -0.15
N VAL A 131 -10.42 -1.70 0.06
CA VAL A 131 -11.88 -1.65 0.24
C VAL A 131 -12.53 -1.08 -1.00
N LEU A 132 -13.41 -1.86 -1.64
CA LEU A 132 -14.22 -1.39 -2.74
C LEU A 132 -15.48 -0.71 -2.19
N ILE A 133 -15.62 0.58 -2.47
CA ILE A 133 -16.74 1.40 -2.01
C ILE A 133 -17.80 1.59 -3.09
N ASN A 134 -19.05 1.66 -2.66
CA ASN A 134 -20.20 1.89 -3.53
C ASN A 134 -20.18 3.33 -4.06
N PRO A 135 -20.02 3.53 -5.39
CA PRO A 135 -19.90 4.85 -5.97
C PRO A 135 -21.14 5.73 -5.78
N GLN A 136 -22.33 5.13 -5.72
CA GLN A 136 -23.61 5.85 -5.59
C GLN A 136 -23.78 6.46 -4.20
N ILE A 137 -23.30 5.75 -3.18
CA ILE A 137 -23.34 6.23 -1.80
C ILE A 137 -22.18 7.20 -1.58
N TRP A 138 -20.99 6.89 -2.06
CA TRP A 138 -19.83 7.75 -1.89
C TRP A 138 -20.01 9.15 -2.49
N SER A 139 -20.66 9.25 -3.65
CA SER A 139 -20.85 10.52 -4.36
C SER A 139 -21.73 11.51 -3.61
N VAL A 140 -22.67 11.03 -2.79
CA VAL A 140 -23.58 11.90 -2.02
C VAL A 140 -22.99 12.34 -0.68
N LEU A 141 -21.93 11.69 -0.20
CA LEU A 141 -21.27 12.07 1.04
C LEU A 141 -20.50 13.38 0.88
N THR A 142 -20.54 14.22 1.92
CA THR A 142 -19.69 15.41 2.03
C THR A 142 -18.22 15.01 2.24
N TYR A 143 -17.30 15.95 2.04
CA TYR A 143 -15.87 15.71 2.30
C TYR A 143 -15.64 15.20 3.73
N ASN A 144 -16.28 15.83 4.72
CA ASN A 144 -16.12 15.45 6.14
C ASN A 144 -16.65 14.05 6.42
N GLU A 145 -17.76 13.65 5.80
CA GLU A 145 -18.31 12.30 5.93
C GLU A 145 -17.42 11.24 5.31
N ARG A 146 -16.88 11.51 4.12
CA ARG A 146 -15.91 10.63 3.46
C ARG A 146 -14.64 10.49 4.29
N PHE A 147 -14.17 11.59 4.87
CA PHE A 147 -13.02 11.58 5.76
C PHE A 147 -13.30 10.82 7.06
N ALA A 148 -14.49 10.98 7.64
CA ALA A 148 -14.93 10.22 8.82
C ALA A 148 -14.98 8.71 8.51
N ALA A 149 -15.54 8.32 7.37
CA ALA A 149 -15.56 6.92 6.94
C ALA A 149 -14.14 6.37 6.75
N LEU A 150 -13.26 7.10 6.05
CA LEU A 150 -11.86 6.70 5.87
C LEU A 150 -11.14 6.54 7.21
N ASN A 151 -11.31 7.48 8.15
CA ASN A 151 -10.67 7.39 9.46
C ASN A 151 -11.21 6.26 10.33
N GLN A 152 -12.52 6.00 10.30
CA GLN A 152 -13.10 4.89 11.05
C GLN A 152 -12.52 3.55 10.57
N PHE A 153 -12.46 3.34 9.25
CA PHE A 153 -11.88 2.12 8.67
C PHE A 153 -10.37 2.05 8.86
N GLY A 154 -9.66 3.16 8.68
CA GLY A 154 -8.22 3.23 8.89
C GLY A 154 -7.81 2.97 10.35
N THR A 155 -8.58 3.49 11.30
CA THR A 155 -8.39 3.24 12.74
C THR A 155 -8.61 1.78 13.10
N ALA A 156 -9.55 1.10 12.43
CA ALA A 156 -9.71 -0.34 12.59
C ALA A 156 -8.62 -1.15 11.88
N ALA A 157 -8.19 -0.73 10.70
CA ALA A 157 -7.11 -1.40 9.97
C ALA A 157 -5.79 -1.34 10.76
N ARG A 158 -5.45 -0.18 11.32
CA ARG A 158 -4.21 -0.01 12.09
C ARG A 158 -4.13 -0.89 13.34
N THR A 159 -5.26 -1.25 13.96
CA THR A 159 -5.23 -2.15 15.14
C THR A 159 -4.80 -3.56 14.77
N PHE A 160 -4.88 -3.92 13.49
CA PHE A 160 -4.38 -5.18 12.95
C PHE A 160 -3.01 -5.03 12.25
N GLY A 161 -2.41 -3.84 12.24
CA GLY A 161 -1.15 -3.60 11.52
C GLY A 161 -1.31 -3.41 10.01
N TYR A 162 -2.49 -3.01 9.54
CA TYR A 162 -2.76 -2.82 8.11
C TYR A 162 -2.87 -1.35 7.73
N ASN A 163 -2.31 -1.01 6.57
CA ASN A 163 -2.67 0.17 5.79
C ASN A 163 -4.00 -0.06 5.05
N LEU A 164 -4.68 1.01 4.66
CA LEU A 164 -6.00 0.92 4.05
C LEU A 164 -6.15 1.84 2.84
N ARG A 165 -6.68 1.28 1.75
CA ARG A 165 -6.98 1.98 0.50
C ARG A 165 -8.46 1.86 0.18
N PHE A 166 -9.10 2.98 -0.15
CA PHE A 166 -10.47 3.01 -0.65
C PHE A 166 -10.46 3.13 -2.17
N PHE A 167 -11.13 2.20 -2.83
CA PHE A 167 -11.30 2.19 -4.27
C PHE A 167 -12.76 2.39 -4.64
N GLN A 168 -13.01 3.28 -5.59
CA GLN A 168 -14.33 3.46 -6.19
C GLN A 168 -14.29 2.94 -7.63
N GLY A 169 -15.26 2.11 -8.03
CA GLY A 169 -15.34 1.64 -9.41
C GLY A 169 -16.02 0.29 -9.56
N ASN A 170 -15.57 -0.49 -10.54
CA ASN A 170 -16.01 -1.85 -10.81
C ASN A 170 -14.80 -2.77 -11.06
N SER A 171 -15.05 -4.03 -11.42
CA SER A 171 -14.01 -5.05 -11.64
C SER A 171 -13.03 -4.75 -12.79
N HIS A 172 -13.34 -3.78 -13.65
CA HIS A 172 -12.52 -3.43 -14.83
C HIS A 172 -11.84 -2.06 -14.69
N SER A 173 -12.42 -1.16 -13.90
CA SER A 173 -11.88 0.16 -13.65
C SER A 173 -12.18 0.57 -12.22
N SER A 174 -11.12 0.68 -11.42
CA SER A 174 -11.18 1.19 -10.05
C SER A 174 -10.21 2.36 -9.91
N ARG A 175 -10.64 3.38 -9.15
CA ARG A 175 -9.82 4.55 -8.83
C ARG A 175 -9.60 4.62 -7.32
N LEU A 176 -8.38 4.91 -6.90
CA LEU A 176 -8.07 5.20 -5.50
C LEU A 176 -8.73 6.52 -5.12
N VAL A 177 -9.54 6.52 -4.07
CA VAL A 177 -10.29 7.70 -3.59
C VAL A 177 -10.02 8.03 -2.13
N GLY A 178 -9.28 7.17 -1.44
CA GLY A 178 -8.87 7.40 -0.06
C GLY A 178 -7.72 6.49 0.30
N LEU A 179 -6.81 7.00 1.14
CA LEU A 179 -5.61 6.30 1.56
C LEU A 179 -5.36 6.62 3.03
N TYR A 180 -5.26 5.58 3.84
CA TYR A 180 -4.89 5.66 5.24
C TYR A 180 -3.65 4.81 5.46
N ALA A 181 -2.52 5.46 5.74
CA ALA A 181 -1.24 4.80 5.92
C ALA A 181 -0.68 5.09 7.31
N CYS A 182 0.00 4.12 7.90
CA CYS A 182 0.67 4.27 9.18
C CYS A 182 2.13 3.83 9.08
N ASP A 183 2.97 4.48 9.88
CA ASP A 183 4.32 4.01 10.16
C ASP A 183 4.27 3.01 11.31
N PHE A 184 4.44 1.73 10.96
CA PHE A 184 4.54 0.64 11.92
C PHE A 184 6.01 0.40 12.28
N ALA A 185 6.33 0.57 13.56
CA ALA A 185 7.59 0.16 14.13
C ALA A 185 7.47 -1.23 14.80
N PRO A 186 8.50 -2.08 14.70
CA PRO A 186 8.55 -3.32 15.48
C PRO A 186 8.57 -2.95 16.97
N SER A 187 7.66 -3.56 17.74
CA SER A 187 7.67 -3.36 19.19
C SER A 187 9.01 -3.85 19.78
N PRO A 188 9.61 -3.10 20.74
CA PRO A 188 10.86 -3.50 21.39
C PRO A 188 10.74 -4.83 22.15
N GLU A 189 9.53 -5.32 22.41
CA GLU A 189 9.27 -6.63 23.02
C GLU A 189 9.10 -7.71 21.93
N ALA A 190 10.16 -8.00 21.19
CA ALA A 190 10.14 -8.94 20.06
C ALA A 190 9.92 -10.39 20.50
N THR A 191 8.65 -10.81 20.51
CA THR A 191 8.25 -12.20 20.25
C THR A 191 7.46 -12.23 18.94
N ALA A 192 7.39 -13.37 18.27
CA ALA A 192 6.79 -13.54 16.92
C ALA A 192 5.31 -13.14 16.79
N SER A 193 4.68 -12.68 17.88
CA SER A 193 3.29 -12.22 17.98
C SER A 193 3.15 -10.85 18.66
N ALA A 194 4.23 -10.09 18.83
CA ALA A 194 4.18 -8.80 19.52
C ALA A 194 3.40 -7.75 18.68
N PRO A 195 2.56 -6.92 19.31
CA PRO A 195 1.81 -5.89 18.61
C PRO A 195 2.76 -4.87 17.97
N LEU A 196 2.51 -4.46 16.73
CA LEU A 196 3.25 -3.37 16.10
C LEU A 196 2.96 -2.05 16.84
N THR A 197 4.00 -1.27 17.11
CA THR A 197 3.83 0.09 17.62
C THR A 197 3.56 1.04 16.45
N VAL A 198 2.52 1.87 16.56
CA VAL A 198 2.15 2.85 15.54
C VAL A 198 2.77 4.19 15.91
N ASN A 199 3.70 4.70 15.11
CA ASN A 199 4.35 5.99 15.35
C ASN A 199 3.45 7.15 14.90
N THR A 200 2.98 7.09 13.66
CA THR A 200 2.19 8.15 13.02
C THR A 200 1.33 7.56 11.92
N CYS A 201 0.17 8.17 11.65
CA CYS A 201 -0.70 7.79 10.53
C CYS A 201 -1.15 9.04 9.75
N SER A 202 -1.34 8.90 8.45
CA SER A 202 -1.87 9.92 7.56
C SER A 202 -3.09 9.40 6.80
N ALA A 203 -4.15 10.20 6.80
CA ALA A 203 -5.36 9.96 6.01
C ALA A 203 -5.44 10.98 4.87
N ASN A 204 -5.57 10.51 3.63
CA ASN A 204 -5.60 11.32 2.42
C ASN A 204 -6.85 10.96 1.61
N LEU A 205 -7.63 11.98 1.22
CA LEU A 205 -8.94 11.80 0.56
C LEU A 205 -9.10 12.68 -0.69
N ASP A 206 -8.12 13.53 -1.00
CA ASP A 206 -8.20 14.37 -2.20
C ASP A 206 -7.96 13.51 -3.44
N ILE A 207 -9.05 13.10 -4.08
CA ILE A 207 -9.05 12.24 -5.27
C ILE A 207 -8.25 12.89 -6.42
N THR A 208 -8.33 14.22 -6.56
CA THR A 208 -7.63 14.94 -7.62
C THR A 208 -6.13 14.94 -7.35
N GLN A 209 -5.74 15.26 -6.12
CA GLN A 209 -4.34 15.25 -5.70
C GLN A 209 -3.75 13.83 -5.76
N ILE A 210 -4.45 12.81 -5.25
CA ILE A 210 -4.04 11.40 -5.33
C ILE A 210 -3.80 11.00 -6.79
N GLY A 211 -4.76 11.27 -7.68
CA GLY A 211 -4.61 10.95 -9.09
C GLY A 211 -3.47 11.70 -9.77
N GLN A 212 -3.19 12.95 -9.38
CA GLN A 212 -2.04 13.71 -9.87
C GLN A 212 -0.72 13.12 -9.38
N ILE A 213 -0.62 12.80 -8.10
CA ILE A 213 0.56 12.18 -7.50
C ILE A 213 0.86 10.85 -8.20
N GLN A 214 -0.14 9.99 -8.39
CA GLN A 214 0.04 8.71 -9.08
C GLN A 214 0.62 8.87 -10.49
N ARG A 215 0.10 9.84 -11.27
CA ARG A 215 0.65 10.13 -12.61
C ARG A 215 2.10 10.62 -12.56
N ASN A 216 2.41 11.51 -11.63
CA ASN A 216 3.75 12.06 -11.47
C ASN A 216 4.74 10.98 -11.01
N LEU A 217 4.35 10.12 -10.08
CA LEU A 217 5.16 8.98 -9.64
C LEU A 217 5.46 8.04 -10.81
N VAL A 218 4.44 7.64 -11.57
CA VAL A 218 4.63 6.75 -12.74
C VAL A 218 5.56 7.39 -13.78
N ALA A 219 5.41 8.70 -14.05
CA ALA A 219 6.28 9.41 -14.98
C ALA A 219 7.73 9.49 -14.50
N GLU A 220 7.96 9.82 -13.22
CA GLU A 220 9.28 9.89 -12.61
C GLU A 220 9.97 8.52 -12.63
N ILE A 221 9.24 7.47 -12.31
CA ILE A 221 9.76 6.11 -12.33
C ILE A 221 10.16 5.69 -13.76
N ALA A 222 9.32 6.01 -14.75
CA ALA A 222 9.64 5.76 -16.15
C ALA A 222 10.90 6.52 -16.61
N GLN A 223 11.11 7.75 -16.14
CA GLN A 223 12.32 8.53 -16.42
C GLN A 223 13.58 7.90 -15.80
N ARG A 224 13.50 7.48 -14.53
CA ARG A 224 14.63 6.83 -13.84
C ARG A 224 15.03 5.52 -14.50
N GLN A 225 14.08 4.76 -15.04
CA GLN A 225 14.34 3.53 -15.78
C GLN A 225 15.01 3.76 -17.14
N GLN A 226 14.84 4.93 -17.75
CA GLN A 226 15.40 5.26 -19.07
C GLN A 226 16.82 5.84 -19.01
N THR A 227 17.34 6.17 -17.82
CA THR A 227 18.68 6.70 -17.65
C THR A 227 19.65 5.53 -17.45
N PRO A 228 20.45 5.12 -18.46
CA PRO A 228 21.46 4.11 -18.23
C PRO A 228 22.51 4.69 -17.28
N ALA A 229 22.93 3.91 -16.29
CA ALA A 229 24.13 4.21 -15.51
C ALA A 229 25.27 4.48 -16.52
N ALA A 230 25.83 5.67 -16.51
CA ALA A 230 27.04 5.97 -17.26
C ALA A 230 28.10 4.97 -16.80
N SER A 231 28.37 3.98 -17.65
CA SER A 231 29.39 2.98 -17.41
C SER A 231 30.72 3.69 -17.28
N ASP A 232 31.35 3.47 -16.13
CA ASP A 232 32.77 3.70 -15.88
C ASP A 232 33.60 3.20 -17.07
N GLN A 233 34.09 4.13 -17.89
CA GLN A 233 35.30 3.91 -18.67
C GLN A 233 36.44 4.58 -17.90
N THR A 234 36.93 3.87 -16.89
CA THR A 234 38.32 4.00 -16.46
C THR A 234 39.10 2.76 -16.90
N VAL A 235 40.41 2.95 -17.10
CA VAL A 235 41.44 2.01 -17.59
C VAL A 235 41.54 1.98 -19.13
N ALA A 236 42.61 2.46 -19.79
CA ALA A 236 44.01 2.32 -19.44
C ALA A 236 44.83 3.60 -19.68
N ALA A 237 45.47 4.08 -18.62
CA ALA A 237 46.78 4.70 -18.71
C ALA A 237 47.79 3.64 -18.24
N ASP A 238 48.58 3.11 -19.16
CA ASP A 238 49.81 2.36 -18.94
C ASP A 238 50.61 2.63 -20.22
N GLY A 239 51.81 3.20 -20.26
CA GLY A 239 52.95 3.17 -19.35
C GLY A 239 54.14 3.19 -20.32
N GLY A 240 54.96 4.23 -20.27
CA GLY A 240 56.04 4.42 -21.23
C GLY A 240 57.16 3.39 -21.10
N LEU A 241 57.89 3.18 -22.21
CA LEU A 241 59.35 3.24 -22.32
C LEU A 241 59.73 3.37 -23.80
#